data_AF-A0A814DCB5-F1
#
_entry.id   AF-A0A814DCB5-F1
#
_cell.length_a   1.000
_cell.length_b   1.000
_cell.length_c   1.000
_cell.angle_alpha   90.00
_cell.angle_beta   90.00
_cell.angle_gamma   90.00
#
_symmetry.space_group_name_H-M   'P 1'
#
loop_
_entity.id
_entity.type
_entity.pdbx_description
1 polymer ?
#
loop_
_entity_poly.entity_id
_entity_poly.type
_entity_poly.pdbx_seq_one_letter_code
_entity_poly.pdbx_strand_id
1 'polypeptide(L)'
;MTSYNQSEVDRLKADIHHEEQIKSSLEQSCQELQSTAVELEKRLKMIDEESNEWKTRFENQEEINRHLTRQIVLLDKSIDQAKEELKAAKTRALKVDPSEVSQDVLKSVENEKKSLLSQLRDYEWRLEQENKAYHRATDERKILTNEITDVRNAISSIKERTHAADHLKSDRGGQMSFREPNITTPIERRAPEMRKVPTTNRNPVSRSLPKLDKQ
;
A
#
# COMPACT_ATOMS: atom_id res chain seq x y z
N MET A 1 85.69 18.72 -42.71
CA MET A 1 84.34 18.99 -43.26
C MET A 1 83.30 17.99 -42.76
N THR A 2 83.60 16.69 -42.67
CA THR A 2 82.66 15.65 -42.17
C THR A 2 82.22 15.79 -40.71
N SER A 3 83.10 16.20 -39.80
CA SER A 3 82.77 16.39 -38.36
C SER A 3 81.80 17.57 -38.10
N TYR A 4 81.94 18.65 -38.87
CA TYR A 4 81.07 19.83 -38.77
C TYR A 4 79.63 19.49 -39.19
N ASN A 5 79.47 18.74 -40.29
CA ASN A 5 78.16 18.29 -40.75
C ASN A 5 77.49 17.31 -39.77
N GLN A 6 78.28 16.47 -39.08
CA GLN A 6 77.75 15.58 -38.06
C GLN A 6 77.20 16.35 -36.84
N SER A 7 77.94 17.36 -36.37
CA SER A 7 77.48 18.23 -35.28
C SER A 7 76.22 19.00 -35.63
N GLU A 8 76.06 19.42 -36.88
CA GLU A 8 74.86 20.11 -37.35
C GLU A 8 73.66 19.17 -37.44
N VAL A 9 73.87 17.93 -37.93
CA VAL A 9 72.84 16.88 -37.95
C VAL A 9 72.37 16.53 -36.54
N ASP A 10 73.29 16.43 -35.58
CA ASP A 10 72.93 16.08 -34.20
C ASP A 10 72.20 17.24 -33.49
N ARG A 11 72.53 18.51 -33.82
CA ARG A 11 71.76 19.68 -33.38
C ARG A 11 70.33 19.64 -33.94
N LEU A 12 70.17 19.43 -35.25
CA LEU A 12 68.86 19.37 -35.89
C LEU A 12 67.99 18.24 -35.32
N LYS A 13 68.57 17.08 -34.98
CA LYS A 13 67.84 15.99 -34.30
C LYS A 13 67.36 16.39 -32.91
N ALA A 14 68.18 17.11 -32.14
CA ALA A 14 67.80 17.59 -30.83
C ALA A 14 66.67 18.64 -30.92
N ASP A 15 66.74 19.54 -31.91
CA ASP A 15 65.70 20.53 -32.17
C ASP A 15 64.36 19.85 -32.57
N ILE A 16 64.40 18.87 -33.47
CA ILE A 16 63.21 18.09 -33.87
C ILE A 16 62.59 17.37 -32.65
N HIS A 17 63.41 16.72 -31.82
CA HIS A 17 62.91 16.05 -30.62
C HIS A 17 62.26 17.04 -29.65
N HIS A 18 62.83 18.23 -29.49
CA HIS A 18 62.25 19.26 -28.63
C HIS A 18 60.91 19.77 -29.18
N GLU A 19 60.82 19.99 -30.50
CA GLU A 19 59.57 20.36 -31.17
C GLU A 19 58.49 19.27 -31.01
N GLU A 20 58.85 17.99 -31.14
CA GLU A 20 57.94 16.86 -30.92
C GLU A 20 57.42 16.82 -29.48
N GLN A 21 58.27 17.09 -28.49
CA GLN A 21 57.85 17.17 -27.08
C GLN A 21 56.89 18.34 -26.83
N ILE A 22 57.20 19.52 -27.37
CA ILE A 22 56.33 20.70 -27.24
C ILE A 22 54.98 20.42 -27.89
N LYS A 23 54.99 19.83 -29.09
CA LYS A 23 53.78 19.45 -29.82
C LYS A 23 52.94 18.46 -29.00
N SER A 24 53.54 17.42 -28.44
CA SER A 24 52.83 16.45 -27.60
C SER A 24 52.23 17.11 -26.35
N SER A 25 52.95 18.03 -25.71
CA SER A 25 52.46 18.77 -24.54
C SER A 25 51.28 19.69 -24.90
N LEU A 26 51.35 20.38 -26.03
CA LEU A 26 50.26 21.21 -26.55
C LEU A 26 49.03 20.37 -26.90
N GLU A 27 49.21 19.23 -27.56
CA GLU A 27 48.11 18.30 -27.89
C GLU A 27 47.40 17.80 -26.62
N GLN A 28 48.15 17.45 -25.58
CA GLN A 28 47.57 17.09 -24.28
C GLN A 28 46.78 18.25 -23.68
N SER A 29 47.34 19.46 -23.65
CA SER A 29 46.64 20.64 -23.14
C SER A 29 45.36 20.96 -23.93
N CYS A 30 45.40 20.83 -25.26
CA CYS A 30 44.22 21.01 -26.10
C CYS A 30 43.14 19.96 -25.80
N GLN A 31 43.51 18.71 -25.56
CA GLN A 31 42.57 17.65 -25.16
C GLN A 31 41.95 17.93 -23.78
N GLU A 32 42.75 18.38 -22.81
CA GLU A 32 42.27 18.78 -21.49
C GLU A 32 41.31 19.98 -21.57
N LEU A 33 41.62 20.97 -22.41
CA LEU A 33 40.75 22.11 -22.68
C LEU A 33 39.44 21.71 -23.37
N GLN A 34 39.48 20.78 -24.32
CA GLN A 34 38.27 20.25 -24.96
C GLN A 34 37.41 19.48 -23.95
N SER A 35 38.02 18.66 -23.11
CA SER A 35 37.33 17.92 -22.06
C SER A 35 36.64 18.86 -21.07
N THR A 36 37.35 19.89 -20.60
CA THR A 36 36.79 20.91 -19.71
C THR A 36 35.69 21.73 -20.38
N ALA A 37 35.82 22.07 -21.66
CA ALA A 37 34.76 22.74 -22.41
C ALA A 37 33.47 21.90 -22.45
N VAL A 38 33.57 20.60 -22.77
CA VAL A 38 32.42 19.68 -22.79
C VAL A 38 31.80 19.54 -21.40
N GLU A 39 32.61 19.46 -20.34
CA GLU A 39 32.09 19.40 -18.98
C GLU A 39 31.33 20.67 -18.59
N LEU A 40 31.85 21.85 -18.95
CA LEU A 40 31.19 23.13 -18.70
C LEU A 40 29.88 23.25 -19.49
N GLU A 41 29.85 22.84 -20.76
CA GLU A 41 28.62 22.80 -21.56
C GLU A 41 27.55 21.89 -20.94
N LYS A 42 27.96 20.75 -20.38
CA LYS A 42 27.05 19.84 -19.69
C LYS A 42 26.49 20.47 -18.40
N ARG A 43 27.35 21.10 -17.59
CA ARG A 43 26.93 21.80 -16.37
C ARG A 43 25.95 22.93 -16.66
N LEU A 44 26.19 23.69 -17.73
CA LEU A 44 25.30 24.77 -18.16
C LEU A 44 23.90 24.24 -18.50
N LYS A 45 23.80 23.14 -19.25
CA LYS A 45 22.50 22.51 -19.56
C LYS A 45 21.75 22.06 -18.30
N MET A 46 22.44 21.50 -17.32
CA MET A 46 21.78 21.09 -16.06
C MET A 46 21.28 22.29 -15.25
N ILE A 47 21.98 23.43 -15.28
CA ILE A 47 21.52 24.66 -14.61
C ILE A 47 20.23 25.16 -15.25
N ASP A 48 20.12 25.13 -16.58
CA ASP A 48 18.89 25.52 -17.29
C ASP A 48 17.72 24.58 -16.95
N GLU A 49 17.98 23.27 -16.83
CA GLU A 49 16.98 22.28 -16.41
C GLU A 49 16.53 22.50 -14.95
N GLU A 50 17.46 22.70 -14.02
CA GLU A 50 17.16 22.96 -12.61
C GLU A 50 16.38 24.28 -12.42
N SER A 51 16.72 25.33 -13.19
CA SER A 51 15.96 26.59 -13.21
C SER A 51 14.49 26.36 -13.57
N ASN A 52 14.24 25.50 -14.56
CA ASN A 52 12.88 25.14 -14.97
C ASN A 52 12.14 24.31 -13.90
N GLU A 53 12.84 23.44 -13.17
CA GLU A 53 12.25 22.66 -12.09
C GLU A 53 11.79 23.54 -10.92
N TRP A 54 12.64 24.47 -10.47
CA TRP A 54 12.33 25.36 -9.35
C TRP A 54 11.17 26.29 -9.69
N LYS A 55 11.14 26.80 -10.93
CA LYS A 55 10.02 27.60 -11.44
C LYS A 55 8.71 26.81 -11.42
N THR A 56 8.72 25.58 -11.94
CA THR A 56 7.54 24.70 -11.94
C THR A 56 7.07 24.39 -10.51
N ARG A 57 7.99 24.11 -9.59
CA ARG A 57 7.66 23.88 -8.17
C ARG A 57 7.07 25.11 -7.52
N PHE A 58 7.63 26.29 -7.78
CA PHE A 58 7.11 27.55 -7.26
C PHE A 58 5.70 27.83 -7.77
N GLU A 59 5.46 27.69 -9.07
CA GLU A 59 4.14 27.92 -9.69
C GLU A 59 3.08 26.96 -9.11
N ASN A 60 3.41 25.67 -8.97
CA ASN A 60 2.54 24.68 -8.33
C ASN A 60 2.26 25.03 -6.85
N GLN A 61 3.28 25.45 -6.11
CA GLN A 61 3.12 25.83 -4.69
C GLN A 61 2.23 27.07 -4.54
N GLU A 62 2.39 28.06 -5.41
CA GLU A 62 1.51 29.23 -5.44
C GLU A 62 0.06 28.84 -5.75
N GLU A 63 -0.16 27.91 -6.68
CA GLU A 63 -1.50 27.41 -6.99
C GLU A 63 -2.14 26.71 -5.79
N ILE A 64 -1.42 25.80 -5.13
CA ILE A 64 -1.87 25.12 -3.91
C ILE A 64 -2.19 26.16 -2.83
N ASN A 65 -1.32 27.14 -2.62
CA ASN A 65 -1.55 28.21 -1.65
C ASN A 65 -2.83 29.01 -1.96
N ARG A 66 -3.05 29.38 -3.23
CA ARG A 66 -4.29 30.04 -3.66
C ARG A 66 -5.53 29.19 -3.35
N HIS A 67 -5.47 27.89 -3.60
CA HIS A 67 -6.56 26.97 -3.25
C HIS A 67 -6.82 26.92 -1.74
N LEU A 68 -5.77 26.80 -0.92
CA LEU A 68 -5.88 26.78 0.54
C LEU A 68 -6.46 28.09 1.08
N THR A 69 -6.00 29.25 0.58
CA THR A 69 -6.55 30.55 0.97
C THR A 69 -8.04 30.65 0.67
N ARG A 70 -8.50 30.18 -0.51
CA ARG A 70 -9.93 30.15 -0.84
C ARG A 70 -10.70 29.23 0.11
N GLN A 71 -10.15 28.06 0.44
CA GLN A 71 -10.79 27.12 1.38
C GLN A 71 -10.93 27.71 2.78
N ILE A 72 -9.90 28.39 3.29
CA ILE A 72 -9.95 29.09 4.59
C ILE A 72 -11.11 30.07 4.62
N VAL A 73 -11.25 30.93 3.59
CA VAL A 73 -12.35 31.90 3.51
C VAL A 73 -13.73 31.23 3.49
N LEU A 74 -13.86 30.09 2.82
CA LEU A 74 -15.13 29.35 2.80
C LEU A 74 -15.45 28.72 4.16
N LEU A 75 -14.44 28.16 4.84
CA LEU A 75 -14.60 27.57 6.16
C LEU A 75 -14.93 28.63 7.21
N ASP A 76 -14.27 29.79 7.19
CA ASP A 76 -14.57 30.91 8.09
C ASP A 76 -16.03 31.36 7.92
N LYS A 77 -16.50 31.52 6.68
CA LYS A 77 -17.90 31.83 6.40
C LYS A 77 -18.86 30.76 6.92
N SER A 78 -18.52 29.49 6.75
CA SER A 78 -19.33 28.38 7.25
C SER A 78 -19.40 28.36 8.78
N ILE A 79 -18.29 28.68 9.46
CA ILE A 79 -18.22 28.77 10.92
C ILE A 79 -19.11 29.92 11.41
N ASP A 80 -19.04 31.08 10.77
CA ASP A 80 -19.87 32.23 11.15
C ASP A 80 -21.36 31.99 10.91
N GLN A 81 -21.72 31.32 9.81
CA GLN A 81 -23.09 30.87 9.56
C GLN A 81 -23.58 29.93 10.66
N ALA A 82 -22.80 28.90 11.02
CA ALA A 82 -23.16 27.95 12.08
C ALA A 82 -23.32 28.64 13.44
N LYS A 83 -22.47 29.63 13.76
CA LYS A 83 -22.59 30.44 14.99
C LYS A 83 -23.89 31.24 15.01
N GLU A 84 -24.27 31.89 13.92
CA GLU A 84 -25.51 32.65 13.82
C GLU A 84 -26.74 31.73 13.89
N GLU A 85 -26.70 30.57 13.24
CA GLU A 85 -27.75 29.55 13.35
C GLU A 85 -27.93 29.06 14.79
N LEU A 86 -26.82 28.77 15.50
CA LEU A 86 -26.85 28.36 16.89
C LEU A 86 -27.43 29.46 17.80
N LYS A 87 -27.04 30.72 17.56
CA LYS A 87 -27.58 31.87 18.29
C LYS A 87 -29.09 32.01 18.05
N ALA A 88 -29.53 31.89 16.80
CA ALA A 88 -30.94 31.92 16.44
C ALA A 88 -31.73 30.75 17.06
N ALA A 89 -31.18 29.54 17.05
CA ALA A 89 -31.77 28.37 17.69
C ALA A 89 -31.90 28.55 19.21
N LYS A 90 -30.88 29.11 19.86
CA LYS A 90 -30.92 29.43 21.29
C LYS A 90 -31.99 30.48 21.61
N THR A 91 -32.11 31.54 20.80
CA THR A 91 -33.17 32.54 20.97
C THR A 91 -34.56 31.93 20.75
N ARG A 92 -34.72 31.00 19.80
CA ARG A 92 -35.98 30.27 19.63
C ARG A 92 -36.29 29.41 20.85
N ALA A 93 -35.32 28.62 21.34
CA ALA A 93 -35.51 27.76 22.50
C ALA A 93 -35.89 28.54 23.78
N LEU A 94 -35.36 29.76 23.96
CA LEU A 94 -35.74 30.64 25.08
C LEU A 94 -37.15 31.24 24.95
N LYS A 95 -37.73 31.25 23.74
CA LYS A 95 -39.08 31.77 23.46
C LYS A 95 -40.16 30.67 23.45
N VAL A 96 -39.77 29.40 23.38
CA VAL A 96 -40.69 28.27 23.47
C VAL A 96 -41.14 28.15 24.92
N ASP A 97 -42.45 28.24 25.16
CA ASP A 97 -43.03 27.95 26.47
C ASP A 97 -42.83 26.46 26.77
N PRO A 98 -42.21 26.08 27.91
CA PRO A 98 -42.04 24.68 28.29
C PRO A 98 -43.35 23.88 28.34
N SER A 99 -44.49 24.55 28.52
CA SER A 99 -45.82 23.95 28.49
C SER A 99 -46.37 23.72 27.07
N GLU A 100 -45.73 24.31 26.06
CA GLU A 100 -46.08 24.25 24.62
C GLU A 100 -45.30 23.17 23.87
N VAL A 101 -44.41 22.42 24.55
CA VAL A 101 -43.87 21.16 24.02
C VAL A 101 -45.04 20.20 23.85
N SER A 102 -45.60 20.22 22.64
CA SER A 102 -46.80 19.47 22.30
C SER A 102 -46.58 18.01 22.67
N GLN A 103 -47.56 17.42 23.34
CA GLN A 103 -47.53 16.01 23.76
C GLN A 103 -47.13 15.06 22.61
N ASP A 104 -47.41 15.45 21.37
CA ASP A 104 -47.05 14.74 20.16
C ASP A 104 -45.53 14.76 19.85
N VAL A 105 -44.83 15.85 20.16
CA VAL A 105 -43.36 15.93 20.06
C VAL A 105 -42.73 14.99 21.08
N LEU A 106 -43.22 14.98 22.32
CA LEU A 106 -42.76 14.05 23.35
C LEU A 106 -42.99 12.59 22.96
N LYS A 107 -44.19 12.26 22.45
CA LYS A 107 -44.50 10.91 21.93
C LYS A 107 -43.59 10.53 20.76
N SER A 108 -43.33 11.46 19.85
CA SER A 108 -42.46 11.22 18.69
C SER A 108 -41.03 10.90 19.14
N VAL A 109 -40.47 11.70 20.05
CA VAL A 109 -39.12 11.49 20.60
C VAL A 109 -39.05 10.17 21.38
N GLU A 110 -40.09 9.82 22.12
CA GLU A 110 -40.12 8.57 22.87
C GLU A 110 -40.23 7.33 21.95
N ASN A 111 -40.95 7.45 20.84
CA ASN A 111 -40.99 6.41 19.81
C ASN A 111 -39.64 6.27 19.07
N GLU A 112 -39.00 7.38 18.74
CA GLU A 112 -37.67 7.38 18.13
C GLU A 112 -36.63 6.77 19.07
N LYS A 113 -36.65 7.13 20.36
CA LYS A 113 -35.82 6.50 21.39
C LYS A 113 -36.02 4.97 21.44
N LYS A 114 -37.27 4.49 21.42
CA LYS A 114 -37.57 3.05 21.41
C LYS A 114 -37.04 2.38 20.13
N SER A 115 -37.20 3.02 18.98
CA SER A 115 -36.67 2.53 17.69
C SER A 115 -35.14 2.42 17.72
N LEU A 116 -34.45 3.46 18.16
CA LEU A 116 -32.99 3.49 18.27
C LEU A 116 -32.46 2.44 19.26
N LEU A 117 -33.14 2.25 20.40
CA LEU A 117 -32.78 1.20 21.36
C LEU A 117 -32.98 -0.22 20.80
N SER A 118 -33.97 -0.42 19.93
CA SER A 118 -34.15 -1.69 19.22
C SER A 118 -33.02 -1.92 18.23
N GLN A 119 -32.69 -0.91 17.43
CA GLN A 119 -31.58 -0.99 16.46
C GLN A 119 -30.25 -1.25 17.16
N LEU A 120 -30.00 -0.59 18.30
CA LEU A 120 -28.81 -0.82 19.10
C LEU A 120 -28.70 -2.30 19.53
N ARG A 121 -29.79 -2.89 20.03
CA ARG A 121 -29.82 -4.32 20.39
C ARG A 121 -29.57 -5.23 19.18
N ASP A 122 -30.11 -4.89 18.02
CA ASP A 122 -29.88 -5.65 16.79
C ASP A 122 -28.41 -5.60 16.35
N TYR A 123 -27.77 -4.42 16.47
CA TYR A 123 -26.35 -4.27 16.17
C TYR A 123 -25.47 -4.99 17.19
N GLU A 124 -25.76 -4.88 18.48
CA GLU A 124 -25.07 -5.63 19.54
C GLU A 124 -25.15 -7.14 19.28
N TRP A 125 -26.33 -7.65 18.92
CA TRP A 125 -26.50 -9.06 18.59
C TRP A 125 -25.72 -9.48 17.34
N ARG A 126 -25.74 -8.66 16.27
CA ARG A 126 -24.97 -8.94 15.05
C ARG A 126 -23.47 -8.97 15.31
N LEU A 127 -22.96 -8.01 16.09
CA LEU A 127 -21.56 -7.93 16.46
C LEU A 127 -21.14 -9.16 17.29
N GLU A 128 -21.99 -9.61 18.21
CA GLU A 128 -21.76 -10.82 18.98
C GLU A 128 -21.70 -12.08 18.10
N GLN A 129 -22.53 -12.17 17.05
CA GLN A 129 -22.45 -13.28 16.08
C GLN A 129 -21.18 -13.21 15.24
N GLU A 130 -20.80 -12.02 14.78
CA GLU A 130 -19.57 -11.81 14.01
C GLU A 130 -18.34 -12.18 14.84
N ASN A 131 -18.30 -11.78 16.12
CA ASN A 131 -17.21 -12.12 17.02
C ASN A 131 -17.10 -13.64 17.24
N LYS A 132 -18.24 -14.33 17.39
CA LYS A 132 -18.26 -15.81 17.45
C LYS A 132 -17.74 -16.45 16.17
N ALA A 133 -18.13 -15.93 15.00
CA ALA A 133 -17.64 -16.42 13.72
C ALA A 133 -16.13 -16.18 13.56
N TYR A 134 -15.64 -15.01 13.96
CA TYR A 134 -14.23 -14.65 13.95
C TYR A 134 -13.40 -15.59 14.83
N HIS A 135 -13.85 -15.87 16.05
CA HIS A 135 -13.15 -16.80 16.95
C HIS A 135 -13.10 -18.21 16.36
N ARG A 136 -14.20 -18.73 15.80
CA ARG A 136 -14.20 -20.03 15.11
C ARG A 136 -13.20 -20.07 13.96
N ALA A 137 -13.22 -19.07 13.08
CA ALA A 137 -12.29 -18.98 11.96
C ALA A 137 -10.83 -18.86 12.43
N THR A 138 -10.60 -18.16 13.54
CA THR A 138 -9.27 -18.04 14.15
C THR A 138 -8.76 -19.37 14.68
N ASP A 139 -9.62 -20.14 15.35
CA ASP A 139 -9.27 -21.46 15.87
C ASP A 139 -9.06 -22.47 14.74
N GLU A 140 -9.89 -22.46 13.70
CA GLU A 140 -9.67 -23.23 12.47
C GLU A 140 -8.32 -22.90 11.81
N ARG A 141 -7.98 -21.61 11.69
CA ARG A 141 -6.69 -21.17 11.15
C ARG A 141 -5.53 -21.70 12.00
N LYS A 142 -5.63 -21.68 13.33
CA LYS A 142 -4.58 -22.21 14.23
C LYS A 142 -4.39 -23.72 14.01
N ILE A 143 -5.48 -24.47 13.89
CA ILE A 143 -5.44 -25.91 13.59
C ILE A 143 -4.68 -26.15 12.28
N LEU A 144 -5.11 -25.50 11.19
CA LEU A 144 -4.45 -25.64 9.88
C LEU A 144 -2.97 -25.20 9.91
N THR A 145 -2.64 -24.16 10.68
CA THR A 145 -1.25 -23.71 10.83
C THR A 145 -0.40 -24.77 11.52
N ASN A 146 -0.93 -25.43 12.55
CA ASN A 146 -0.26 -26.52 13.24
C ASN A 146 -0.08 -27.72 12.28
N GLU A 147 -1.12 -28.10 11.54
CA GLU A 147 -1.04 -29.18 10.54
C GLU A 147 0.01 -28.90 9.45
N ILE A 148 0.08 -27.66 8.95
CA ILE A 148 1.12 -27.24 7.98
C ILE A 148 2.52 -27.35 8.60
N THR A 149 2.66 -26.99 9.87
CA THR A 149 3.93 -27.07 10.58
C THR A 149 4.35 -28.53 10.77
N ASP A 150 3.43 -29.40 11.14
CA ASP A 150 3.68 -30.84 11.29
C ASP A 150 4.08 -31.48 9.95
N VAL A 151 3.37 -31.15 8.86
CA VAL A 151 3.72 -31.61 7.51
C VAL A 151 5.08 -31.07 7.07
N ARG A 152 5.38 -29.79 7.33
CA ARG A 152 6.68 -29.19 7.03
C ARG A 152 7.80 -29.92 7.77
N ASN A 153 7.61 -30.21 9.05
CA ASN A 153 8.58 -30.94 9.86
C ASN A 153 8.78 -32.36 9.33
N ALA A 154 7.69 -33.06 8.98
CA ALA A 154 7.76 -34.39 8.38
C ALA A 154 8.54 -34.39 7.06
N ILE A 155 8.31 -33.38 6.19
CA ILE A 155 9.05 -33.20 4.93
C ILE A 155 10.53 -32.95 5.21
N SER A 156 10.88 -32.07 6.16
CA SER A 156 12.28 -31.81 6.54
C SER A 156 12.98 -33.09 7.01
N SER A 157 12.34 -33.87 7.90
CA SER A 157 12.90 -35.15 8.35
C SER A 157 13.02 -36.20 7.23
N ILE A 158 12.12 -36.20 6.23
CA ILE A 158 12.27 -37.03 5.04
C ILE A 158 13.47 -36.57 4.21
N LYS A 159 13.61 -35.27 3.95
CA LYS A 159 14.74 -34.69 3.20
C LYS A 159 16.08 -35.01 3.86
N GLU A 160 16.18 -34.87 5.19
CA GLU A 160 17.37 -35.23 5.95
C GLU A 160 17.71 -36.72 5.79
N ARG A 161 16.71 -37.61 5.90
CA ARG A 161 16.91 -39.05 5.67
C ARG A 161 17.32 -39.38 4.24
N THR A 162 16.76 -38.72 3.23
CA THR A 162 17.17 -38.93 1.83
C THR A 162 18.59 -38.42 1.58
N HIS A 163 18.96 -37.25 2.11
CA HIS A 163 20.33 -36.73 2.00
C HIS A 163 21.35 -37.64 2.72
N ALA A 164 21.00 -38.18 3.89
CA ALA A 164 21.84 -39.16 4.57
C ALA A 164 21.98 -40.46 3.77
N ALA A 165 20.90 -40.94 3.14
CA ALA A 165 20.91 -42.13 2.29
C ALA A 165 21.72 -41.94 0.99
N ASP A 166 21.69 -40.73 0.40
CA ASP A 166 22.49 -40.41 -0.79
C ASP A 166 23.98 -40.27 -0.46
N HIS A 167 24.34 -39.73 0.72
CA HIS A 167 25.72 -39.72 1.20
C HIS A 167 26.28 -41.14 1.41
N LEU A 168 25.45 -42.09 1.85
CA LEU A 168 25.81 -43.51 1.99
C LEU A 168 25.92 -44.25 0.64
N LYS A 169 25.24 -43.77 -0.42
CA LYS A 169 25.34 -44.32 -1.78
C LYS A 169 26.55 -43.77 -2.57
N SER A 170 26.99 -42.55 -2.27
CA SER A 170 28.20 -41.96 -2.88
C SER A 170 29.49 -42.69 -2.47
N ASP A 171 29.48 -43.41 -1.34
CA ASP A 171 30.65 -44.11 -0.79
C ASP A 171 30.69 -45.61 -1.18
N ARG A 172 29.73 -46.08 -1.98
CA ARG A 172 29.75 -47.42 -2.61
C ARG A 172 29.44 -47.29 -4.09
N GLY A 173 30.50 -47.14 -4.89
CA GLY A 173 30.41 -47.31 -6.34
C GLY A 173 29.75 -48.65 -6.68
N GLY A 174 28.66 -48.60 -7.44
CA GLY A 174 27.97 -49.80 -7.90
C GLY A 174 26.47 -49.60 -8.13
N GLN A 175 26.14 -49.15 -9.35
CA GLN A 175 25.00 -49.58 -10.17
C GLN A 175 23.72 -50.03 -9.43
N MET A 176 22.66 -49.21 -9.43
CA MET A 176 21.32 -49.72 -9.13
C MET A 176 20.20 -49.08 -9.96
N SER A 177 19.49 -50.00 -10.62
CA SER A 177 18.18 -49.94 -11.25
C SER A 177 17.16 -49.07 -10.51
N PHE A 178 16.52 -48.16 -11.25
CA PHE A 178 15.31 -47.46 -10.82
C PHE A 178 14.17 -48.47 -10.60
N ARG A 179 13.60 -48.49 -9.39
CA ARG A 179 12.29 -49.09 -9.14
C ARG A 179 11.50 -48.13 -8.27
N GLU A 180 10.51 -47.49 -8.89
CA GLU A 180 9.58 -46.57 -8.23
C GLU A 180 8.76 -47.29 -7.15
N PRO A 181 8.60 -46.72 -5.95
CA PRO A 181 7.63 -47.20 -4.98
C PRO A 181 6.22 -46.74 -5.37
N ASN A 182 5.42 -47.71 -5.77
CA ASN A 182 3.98 -47.59 -5.99
C ASN A 182 3.28 -47.46 -4.63
N ILE A 183 2.78 -46.27 -4.29
CA ILE A 183 1.93 -46.06 -3.10
C ILE A 183 0.52 -45.73 -3.59
N THR A 184 -0.29 -46.79 -3.70
CA THR A 184 -1.73 -46.70 -3.85
C THR A 184 -2.35 -46.55 -2.46
N THR A 185 -2.91 -45.38 -2.16
CA THR A 185 -4.07 -45.27 -1.26
C THR A 185 -5.09 -44.30 -1.87
N PRO A 186 -6.41 -44.59 -1.83
CA PRO A 186 -7.41 -43.79 -2.52
C PRO A 186 -7.76 -42.57 -1.66
N ILE A 187 -7.43 -41.36 -2.13
CA ILE A 187 -8.02 -40.13 -1.60
C ILE A 187 -9.37 -39.95 -2.33
N GLU A 188 -10.42 -40.44 -1.70
CA GLU A 188 -11.80 -40.19 -2.07
C GLU A 188 -12.05 -38.67 -2.06
N ARG A 189 -12.11 -38.05 -3.25
CA ARG A 189 -12.52 -36.65 -3.41
C ARG A 189 -14.02 -36.54 -3.14
N ARG A 190 -14.42 -36.56 -1.86
CA ARG A 190 -15.75 -36.12 -1.48
C ARG A 190 -15.76 -34.59 -1.54
N ALA A 191 -16.44 -34.04 -2.54
CA ALA A 191 -16.74 -32.61 -2.59
C ALA A 191 -17.39 -32.19 -1.25
N PRO A 192 -17.08 -31.01 -0.69
CA PRO A 192 -17.81 -30.51 0.46
C PRO A 192 -19.25 -30.29 0.05
N GLU A 193 -20.12 -31.14 0.58
CA GLU A 193 -21.56 -31.03 0.44
C GLU A 193 -21.99 -29.70 1.06
N MET A 194 -22.44 -28.77 0.21
CA MET A 194 -23.07 -27.54 0.68
C MET A 194 -24.33 -27.94 1.44
N ARG A 195 -24.26 -27.94 2.77
CA ARG A 195 -25.46 -28.04 3.60
C ARG A 195 -26.31 -26.83 3.27
N LYS A 196 -27.40 -27.05 2.52
CA LYS A 196 -28.48 -26.09 2.39
C LYS A 196 -28.93 -25.75 3.81
N VAL A 197 -28.65 -24.52 4.22
CA VAL A 197 -29.28 -23.92 5.40
C VAL A 197 -30.79 -24.07 5.25
N PRO A 198 -31.53 -24.48 6.30
CA PRO A 198 -32.99 -24.49 6.24
C PRO A 198 -33.48 -23.09 5.90
N THR A 199 -34.00 -22.90 4.69
CA THR A 199 -34.86 -21.76 4.39
C THR A 199 -36.15 -22.01 5.16
N THR A 200 -36.22 -21.53 6.40
CA THR A 200 -37.49 -21.46 7.10
C THR A 200 -38.35 -20.48 6.33
N ASN A 201 -39.18 -21.03 5.47
CA ASN A 201 -40.26 -20.35 4.81
C ASN A 201 -41.19 -19.80 5.91
N ARG A 202 -41.01 -18.53 6.28
CA ARG A 202 -41.97 -17.82 7.11
C ARG A 202 -42.81 -16.97 6.18
N ASN A 203 -43.96 -17.53 5.80
CA ASN A 203 -45.09 -16.77 5.29
C ASN A 203 -45.31 -15.52 6.15
N PRO A 204 -45.70 -14.38 5.57
CA PRO A 204 -46.05 -13.19 6.34
C PRO A 204 -47.28 -13.52 7.19
N VAL A 205 -47.11 -13.55 8.51
CA VAL A 205 -48.25 -13.63 9.42
C VAL A 205 -48.96 -12.28 9.36
N SER A 206 -50.01 -12.23 8.55
CA SER A 206 -51.02 -11.17 8.58
C SER A 206 -51.66 -11.17 9.97
N ARG A 207 -51.18 -10.33 10.89
CA ARG A 207 -51.90 -10.02 12.12
C ARG A 207 -52.92 -8.93 11.79
N SER A 208 -54.13 -9.34 11.43
CA SER A 208 -55.28 -8.44 11.42
C SER A 208 -55.55 -7.93 12.84
N LEU A 209 -55.72 -6.62 12.98
CA LEU A 209 -56.10 -5.95 14.23
C LEU A 209 -57.50 -6.41 14.69
N PRO A 210 -57.77 -6.53 16.01
CA PRO A 210 -59.11 -6.80 16.52
C PRO A 210 -60.05 -5.62 16.26
N LYS A 211 -61.29 -5.90 15.88
CA LYS A 211 -62.34 -4.89 15.73
C LYS A 211 -62.74 -4.37 17.11
N LEU A 212 -62.79 -3.04 17.24
CA LEU A 212 -63.39 -2.37 18.39
C LEU A 212 -64.91 -2.48 18.29
N ASP A 213 -65.53 -3.14 19.27
CA ASP A 213 -66.98 -3.03 19.48
C ASP A 213 -67.31 -1.62 20.00
N LYS A 214 -68.33 -1.03 19.38
CA LYS A 214 -68.87 0.27 19.77
C LYS A 214 -69.83 0.08 20.95
N GLN A 215 -69.55 0.77 22.05
CA GLN A 215 -70.55 1.24 23.01
C GLN A 215 -70.33 2.74 23.25
#